data_AF-A0A662RPK8-F1
#
_entry.id   AF-A0A662RPK8-F1
#
_cell.length_a   1.000
_cell.length_b   1.000
_cell.length_c   1.000
_cell.angle_alpha   90.00
_cell.angle_beta   90.00
_cell.angle_gamma   90.00
#
_symmetry.space_group_name_H-M   'P 1'
#
loop_
_entity.id
_entity.type
_entity.pdbx_description
1 polymer ?
#
loop_
_entity_poly.entity_id
_entity_poly.type
_entity_poly.pdbx_seq_one_letter_code
_entity_poly.pdbx_strand_id
1 'polypeptide(L)' 'KSVVDAVLKELGHGNGDRDGAVEVVESADDAFLAGRRADIIIDGHKKGVFGEIHPQVLLNFGLDYPVVGFELDVY' A
#
# COMPACT_ATOMS: atom_id res chain seq x y z
N LYS A 1 -12.29 8.59 1.98
CA LYS A 1 -11.45 8.35 0.78
C LYS A 1 -10.03 8.21 1.27
N SER A 2 -9.38 7.07 1.06
CA SER A 2 -8.00 6.87 1.49
C SER A 2 -7.06 7.78 0.67
N VAL A 3 -5.92 8.17 1.23
CA VAL A 3 -4.84 8.85 0.48
C VAL A 3 -4.37 7.95 -0.68
N VAL A 4 -4.37 6.64 -0.47
CA VAL A 4 -4.05 5.64 -1.49
C VAL A 4 -5.00 5.74 -2.70
N ASP A 5 -6.31 5.77 -2.45
CA ASP A 5 -7.31 5.90 -3.52
C ASP A 5 -7.13 7.19 -4.33
N ALA A 6 -6.70 8.27 -3.68
CA ALA A 6 -6.44 9.54 -4.34
C ALA A 6 -5.20 9.43 -5.24
N VAL A 7 -4.09 8.88 -4.73
CA VAL A 7 -2.85 8.70 -5.50
C VAL A 7 -3.08 7.81 -6.72
N LEU A 8 -3.73 6.65 -6.56
CA LEU A 8 -3.99 5.74 -7.68
C LEU A 8 -4.87 6.39 -8.75
N LYS A 9 -5.89 7.14 -8.34
CA LYS A 9 -6.73 7.90 -9.27
C LYS A 9 -5.93 8.96 -10.05
N GLU A 10 -5.07 9.72 -9.39
CA GLU A 10 -4.25 10.74 -10.06
C GLU A 10 -3.22 10.12 -11.03
N LEU A 11 -2.77 8.90 -10.78
CA LEU A 11 -1.90 8.14 -11.68
C LEU A 11 -2.64 7.50 -12.86
N GLY A 12 -3.96 7.69 -12.99
CA GLY A 12 -4.76 7.12 -14.07
C GLY A 12 -5.20 5.68 -13.83
N HIS A 13 -5.11 5.19 -12.59
CA HIS A 13 -5.54 3.87 -12.17
C HIS A 13 -6.80 4.01 -11.27
N GLY A 14 -7.97 4.16 -11.90
CA GLY A 14 -9.26 4.25 -11.23
C GLY A 14 -10.14 3.00 -11.40
N ASN A 15 -11.23 2.93 -10.63
CA ASN A 15 -12.27 1.90 -10.77
C ASN A 15 -13.22 2.19 -11.95
N GLY A 16 -12.69 2.38 -13.16
CA GLY A 16 -13.46 2.70 -14.37
C GLY A 16 -13.15 1.78 -15.54
N ASP A 17 -14.12 1.61 -16.44
CA ASP A 17 -14.17 0.70 -17.60
C ASP A 17 -13.03 0.84 -18.64
N ARG A 18 -12.06 1.75 -18.42
CA ARG A 18 -10.89 2.01 -19.28
C ARG A 18 -9.56 2.10 -18.51
N ASP A 19 -9.60 2.03 -17.19
CA ASP A 19 -8.42 2.06 -16.34
C ASP A 19 -8.10 0.61 -15.95
N GLY A 20 -6.81 0.26 -15.97
CA GLY A 20 -6.35 -1.07 -15.57
C GLY A 20 -6.94 -1.49 -14.23
N ALA A 21 -7.35 -2.76 -14.09
CA ALA A 21 -8.02 -3.23 -12.90
C ALA A 21 -7.10 -3.04 -11.67
N VAL A 22 -7.55 -2.22 -10.73
CA VAL A 22 -6.87 -1.99 -9.46
C VAL A 22 -7.54 -2.84 -8.39
N GLU A 23 -6.75 -3.68 -7.73
CA GLU A 23 -7.19 -4.45 -6.58
C GLU A 23 -6.29 -4.16 -5.39
N VAL A 24 -6.91 -4.13 -4.20
CA VAL A 24 -6.20 -4.03 -2.93
C VAL A 24 -6.49 -5.32 -2.18
N VAL A 25 -5.44 -6.07 -1.89
CA VAL A 25 -5.54 -7.38 -1.23
C VAL A 25 -4.70 -7.38 0.04
N GLU A 26 -5.00 -8.26 0.99
CA GLU A 26 -4.19 -8.39 2.21
C GLU A 26 -2.74 -8.72 1.85
N SER A 27 -1.80 -7.98 2.46
CA SER A 27 -0.36 -8.22 2.24
C SER A 27 0.19 -9.26 3.22
N ALA A 28 1.26 -9.92 2.81
CA ALA A 28 2.07 -10.79 3.67
C ALA A 28 3.39 -10.12 4.14
N ASP A 29 3.59 -8.82 3.85
CA ASP A 29 4.84 -8.13 4.15
C ASP A 29 5.05 -7.86 5.65
N ASP A 30 6.04 -8.53 6.25
CA ASP A 30 6.35 -8.46 7.68
C ASP A 30 7.00 -7.13 8.12
N ALA A 31 7.37 -6.25 7.19
CA ALA A 31 7.68 -4.87 7.52
C ALA A 31 6.45 -4.12 8.07
N PHE A 32 5.25 -4.63 7.78
CA PHE A 32 3.98 -4.05 8.19
C PHE A 32 3.25 -4.92 9.23
N LEU A 33 2.38 -4.30 10.02
CA LEU A 33 1.57 -4.96 11.03
C LEU A 33 0.50 -5.84 10.37
N ALA A 34 0.49 -7.13 10.76
CA ALA A 34 -0.49 -8.10 10.29
C ALA A 34 -1.94 -7.61 10.50
N GLY A 35 -2.80 -7.84 9.52
CA GLY A 35 -4.18 -7.34 9.50
C GLY A 35 -4.34 -5.83 9.23
N ARG A 36 -3.24 -5.08 9.10
CA ARG A 36 -3.23 -3.64 8.76
C ARG A 36 -2.26 -3.32 7.62
N ARG A 37 -2.16 -4.25 6.66
CA ARG A 37 -1.26 -4.21 5.52
C ARG A 37 -1.94 -4.71 4.26
N ALA A 38 -1.70 -4.06 3.13
CA ALA A 38 -2.31 -4.41 1.86
C ALA A 38 -1.37 -4.21 0.67
N ASP A 39 -1.41 -5.13 -0.28
CA ASP A 39 -0.70 -5.03 -1.55
C ASP A 39 -1.59 -4.32 -2.57
N ILE A 40 -0.96 -3.50 -3.41
CA ILE A 40 -1.59 -2.80 -4.53
C ILE A 40 -1.34 -3.63 -5.77
N ILE A 41 -2.41 -4.17 -6.36
CA ILE A 41 -2.38 -4.94 -7.60
C ILE A 41 -2.91 -4.05 -8.72
N ILE A 42 -2.12 -3.88 -9.78
CA ILE A 42 -2.52 -3.15 -10.99
C ILE A 42 -2.25 -4.08 -12.17
N ASP A 43 -3.27 -4.29 -13.00
CA ASP A 43 -3.19 -5.18 -14.16
C ASP A 43 -2.72 -6.61 -13.80
N GLY A 44 -3.12 -7.10 -12.64
CA GLY A 44 -2.76 -8.44 -12.13
C GLY A 44 -1.35 -8.55 -11.54
N HIS A 45 -0.58 -7.46 -11.48
CA HIS A 45 0.76 -7.44 -10.92
C HIS A 45 0.81 -6.64 -9.61
N LYS A 46 1.53 -7.15 -8.60
CA LYS A 46 1.85 -6.37 -7.40
C LYS A 46 2.73 -5.18 -7.80
N LYS A 47 2.19 -3.98 -7.63
CA LYS A 47 2.87 -2.71 -7.90
C LYS A 47 3.21 -1.93 -6.64
N GLY A 48 2.70 -2.33 -5.47
CA GLY A 48 3.01 -1.61 -4.24
C GLY A 48 2.52 -2.30 -2.99
N VAL A 49 2.76 -1.65 -1.87
CA VAL A 49 2.30 -2.07 -0.55
C VAL A 49 2.02 -0.84 0.30
N PHE A 50 1.01 -0.91 1.16
CA PHE A 50 0.75 0.12 2.15
C PHE A 50 0.16 -0.47 3.42
N GLY A 51 0.33 0.25 4.52
CA GLY A 51 -0.18 -0.20 5.81
C GLY A 51 0.55 0.43 6.98
N GLU A 52 0.24 -0.03 8.17
CA GLU A 52 1.00 0.35 9.37
C GLU A 52 2.30 -0.43 9.46
N ILE A 53 3.41 0.26 9.71
CA ILE A 53 4.70 -0.37 9.89
C ILE A 53 4.70 -1.16 11.20
N HIS A 54 5.30 -2.36 11.19
CA HIS A 54 5.37 -3.21 12.35
C HIS A 54 6.14 -2.49 13.50
N PRO A 55 5.64 -2.51 14.76
CA PRO A 55 6.26 -1.79 15.87
C PRO A 55 7.75 -2.11 16.08
N GLN A 56 8.14 -3.38 15.93
CA GLN A 56 9.54 -3.79 16.03
C GLN A 56 10.43 -3.14 14.95
N VAL A 57 9.91 -2.94 13.74
CA VAL A 57 10.64 -2.23 12.68
C VAL A 57 10.84 -0.78 13.10
N LEU A 58 9.78 -0.09 13.53
CA LEU A 58 9.85 1.30 13.99
C LEU A 58 10.87 1.49 15.14
N LEU A 59 10.83 0.60 16.13
CA LEU A 59 11.77 0.62 17.25
C LEU A 59 13.22 0.43 16.79
N ASN A 60 13.47 -0.44 15.81
CA ASN A 60 14.81 -0.62 15.24
C ASN A 60 15.33 0.64 14.54
N PHE A 61 14.44 1.53 14.10
CA PHE A 61 14.76 2.85 13.53
C PHE A 61 14.65 4.00 14.55
N GLY A 62 14.45 3.70 15.84
CA GLY A 62 14.38 4.71 16.90
C GLY A 62 13.08 5.50 16.96
N LEU A 63 12.00 4.98 16.36
CA LEU A 63 10.67 5.58 16.37
C LEU A 63 9.79 4.84 17.39
N ASP A 64 9.11 5.60 18.25
CA ASP A 64 8.25 5.08 19.33
C ASP A 64 6.76 5.39 19.13
N TYR A 65 6.39 5.88 17.95
CA TYR A 65 5.01 6.19 17.56
C TYR A 65 4.60 5.43 16.29
N PRO A 66 3.31 5.08 16.12
CA PRO A 66 2.82 4.39 14.93
C PRO A 66 3.04 5.20 13.64
N VAL A 67 3.41 4.52 12.55
CA VAL A 67 3.63 5.12 11.23
C VAL A 67 2.92 4.29 10.16
N VAL A 68 2.32 4.97 9.18
CA VAL A 68 1.79 4.35 7.96
C VAL A 68 2.83 4.49 6.84
N GLY A 69 3.19 3.37 6.22
CA GLY A 69 4.02 3.33 5.01
C GLY A 69 3.17 3.16 3.75
N PHE A 70 3.67 3.69 2.65
CA PHE A 70 3.12 3.52 1.30
C PHE A 70 4.28 3.46 0.32
N GLU A 71 4.32 2.43 -0.51
CA GLU A 71 5.27 2.22 -1.58
C GLU A 71 4.53 1.86 -2.86
N LEU A 72 4.97 2.42 -3.98
CA LEU A 72 4.43 2.14 -5.29
C LEU A 72 5.55 2.19 -6.34
N ASP A 73 5.65 1.12 -7.12
CA ASP A 73 6.44 1.05 -8.33
C ASP A 73 5.66 1.70 -9.49
N VAL A 74 6.23 2.77 -10.03
CA VAL A 74 5.63 3.61 -11.07
C VAL A 74 6.26 3.41 -12.45
N TYR A 75 7.17 2.44 -12.59
CA TYR A 75 7.90 2.16 -13.84
C TYR A 75 7.59 0.78 -14.43
#